data_AF-A0A936MQ33-F1
#
_entry.id   AF-A0A936MQ33-F1
#
_cell.length_a   1.000
_cell.length_b   1.000
_cell.length_c   1.000
_cell.angle_alpha   90.00
_cell.angle_beta   90.00
_cell.angle_gamma   90.00
#
_symmetry.space_group_name_H-M   'P 1'
#
loop_
_entity.id
_entity.type
_entity.pdbx_description
1 polymer ?
#
loop_
_entity_poly.entity_id
_entity_poly.type
_entity_poly.pdbx_seq_one_letter_code
_entity_poly.pdbx_strand_id
1 'polypeptide(L)'
;MPVQTHKRPDLQPAIENLIASCVPAIRDGGRLPLAQVVEAAAGGKLKPSALQQLEARGELTFEQQAGVSSFMNLGPRMTIRLKSFNLVVPERISGQAALVNGGVELRFRKNETFSASKFLLSVALERIEVTPERIIVNVQGGLLDQRIELV
;
A
#
# COMPACT_ATOMS: atom_id res chain seq x y z
N MET A 1 -14.53 11.36 -11.70
CA MET A 1 -13.61 10.81 -12.73
C MET A 1 -13.73 9.28 -12.71
N PRO A 2 -13.53 8.57 -13.83
CA PRO A 2 -13.80 7.12 -13.87
C PRO A 2 -12.75 6.37 -13.04
N VAL A 3 -13.21 5.61 -12.04
CA VAL A 3 -12.39 4.66 -11.29
C VAL A 3 -12.12 3.46 -12.19
N GLN A 4 -10.85 3.08 -12.37
CA GLN A 4 -10.52 1.89 -13.15
C GLN A 4 -10.87 0.65 -12.33
N THR A 5 -11.78 -0.17 -12.85
CA THR A 5 -12.22 -1.39 -12.18
C THR A 5 -11.60 -2.62 -12.83
N HIS A 6 -10.98 -3.47 -12.02
CA HIS A 6 -10.34 -4.71 -12.45
C HIS A 6 -10.90 -5.89 -11.65
N LYS A 7 -11.03 -7.07 -12.25
CA LYS A 7 -11.36 -8.32 -11.53
C LYS A 7 -10.11 -9.18 -11.39
N ARG A 8 -9.75 -9.52 -10.15
CA ARG A 8 -8.53 -10.25 -9.79
C ARG A 8 -8.79 -11.19 -8.60
N PRO A 9 -9.66 -12.22 -8.77
CA PRO A 9 -9.92 -13.19 -7.71
C PRO A 9 -8.67 -13.97 -7.30
N ASP A 10 -7.65 -14.04 -8.16
CA ASP A 10 -6.35 -14.64 -7.87
C ASP A 10 -5.59 -13.96 -6.71
N LEU A 11 -5.96 -12.73 -6.35
CA LEU A 11 -5.34 -11.99 -5.25
C LEU A 11 -5.96 -12.26 -3.88
N GLN A 12 -7.14 -12.91 -3.83
CA GLN A 12 -7.89 -13.11 -2.60
C GLN A 12 -7.03 -13.71 -1.46
N PRO A 13 -6.28 -14.82 -1.66
CA PRO A 13 -5.48 -15.39 -0.57
C PRO A 13 -4.38 -14.45 -0.06
N ALA A 14 -3.77 -13.66 -0.96
CA ALA A 14 -2.74 -12.70 -0.58
C ALA A 14 -3.34 -11.54 0.24
N ILE A 15 -4.56 -11.12 -0.11
CA ILE A 15 -5.29 -10.06 0.59
C ILE A 15 -5.77 -10.52 1.96
N GLU A 16 -6.27 -11.74 2.09
CA GLU A 16 -6.64 -12.30 3.39
C GLU A 16 -5.43 -12.38 4.32
N ASN A 17 -4.27 -12.81 3.81
CA ASN A 17 -3.02 -12.83 4.57
C ASN A 17 -2.55 -11.43 4.97
N LEU A 18 -2.69 -10.44 4.08
CA LEU A 18 -2.37 -9.05 4.39
C LEU A 18 -3.27 -8.51 5.51
N ILE A 19 -4.59 -8.73 5.42
CA ILE A 19 -5.54 -8.30 6.44
C ILE A 19 -5.20 -8.97 7.78
N ALA A 20 -4.96 -10.29 7.77
CA ALA A 20 -4.59 -11.04 8.97
C ALA A 20 -3.31 -10.52 9.63
N SER A 21 -2.36 -9.98 8.85
CA SER A 21 -1.11 -9.40 9.35
C SER A 21 -1.28 -7.93 9.79
N CYS A 22 -2.09 -7.15 9.08
CA CYS A 22 -2.35 -5.75 9.37
C CYS A 22 -3.21 -5.57 10.62
N VAL A 23 -4.25 -6.38 10.82
CA VAL A 23 -5.18 -6.23 11.95
C VAL A 23 -4.47 -6.22 13.31
N PRO A 24 -3.59 -7.18 13.66
CA PRO A 24 -2.86 -7.13 14.93
C PRO A 24 -1.89 -5.94 14.97
N ALA A 25 -1.17 -5.65 13.87
CA ALA A 25 -0.26 -4.51 13.82
C ALA A 25 -0.97 -3.16 14.06
N ILE A 26 -2.19 -3.00 13.56
CA ILE A 26 -2.99 -1.79 13.73
C ILE A 26 -3.52 -1.69 15.18
N ARG A 27 -3.96 -2.81 15.76
CA ARG A 27 -4.54 -2.86 17.11
C ARG A 27 -3.50 -2.67 18.20
N ASP A 28 -2.41 -3.41 18.10
CA ASP A 28 -1.48 -3.62 19.21
C ASP A 28 -0.10 -3.01 18.92
N GLY A 29 0.06 -2.39 17.74
CA GLY A 29 1.37 -2.05 17.20
C GLY A 29 2.07 -3.27 16.62
N GLY A 30 3.17 -3.04 15.91
CA GLY A 30 3.92 -4.14 15.30
C GLY A 30 4.64 -3.74 14.04
N ARG A 31 4.97 -4.74 13.21
CA ARG A 31 5.69 -4.53 11.96
C ARG A 31 5.04 -5.29 10.83
N LEU A 32 5.09 -4.70 9.65
CA LEU A 32 4.60 -5.30 8.42
C LEU A 32 5.61 -5.11 7.29
N PRO A 33 6.00 -6.16 6.56
CA PRO A 33 6.90 -6.01 5.42
C PRO A 33 6.36 -5.03 4.40
N LEU A 34 7.20 -4.07 3.98
CA LEU A 34 6.82 -3.04 3.03
C LEU A 34 6.34 -3.64 1.70
N ALA A 35 6.95 -4.76 1.31
CA ALA A 35 6.62 -5.52 0.12
C ALA A 35 5.13 -5.90 0.05
N GLN A 36 4.54 -6.35 1.17
CA GLN A 36 3.14 -6.80 1.18
C GLN A 36 2.17 -5.64 0.89
N VAL A 37 2.45 -4.45 1.43
CA VAL A 37 1.64 -3.25 1.16
C VAL A 37 1.76 -2.83 -0.29
N VAL A 38 2.97 -2.87 -0.85
CA VAL A 38 3.21 -2.51 -2.26
C VAL A 38 2.56 -3.52 -3.20
N GLU A 39 2.60 -4.83 -2.90
CA GLU A 39 1.93 -5.87 -3.69
C GLU A 39 0.41 -5.64 -3.77
N ALA A 40 -0.22 -5.30 -2.64
CA ALA A 40 -1.63 -4.94 -2.62
C ALA A 40 -1.92 -3.66 -3.41
N ALA A 41 -1.11 -2.61 -3.24
CA ALA A 41 -1.25 -1.36 -3.99
C ALA A 41 -1.06 -1.54 -5.50
N ALA A 42 -0.15 -2.43 -5.90
CA ALA A 42 0.13 -2.76 -7.30
C ALA A 42 -0.90 -3.72 -7.90
N GLY A 43 -1.80 -4.31 -7.09
CA GLY A 43 -2.79 -5.27 -7.55
C GLY A 43 -2.16 -6.55 -8.11
N GLY A 44 -1.04 -7.02 -7.53
CA GLY A 44 -0.34 -8.19 -8.06
C GLY A 44 1.02 -8.47 -7.45
N LYS A 45 1.51 -9.67 -7.73
CA LYS A 45 2.85 -10.12 -7.34
C LYS A 45 3.93 -9.26 -7.99
N LEU A 46 4.91 -8.88 -7.18
CA LEU A 46 6.07 -8.15 -7.67
C LEU A 46 7.10 -9.12 -8.30
N LYS A 47 7.94 -8.59 -9.20
CA LYS A 47 9.09 -9.36 -9.69
C LYS A 47 10.08 -9.58 -8.54
N PRO A 48 10.84 -10.69 -8.52
CA PRO A 48 11.80 -10.98 -7.45
C PRO A 48 12.78 -9.84 -7.17
N SER A 49 13.24 -9.13 -8.19
CA SER A 49 14.14 -7.98 -8.02
C SER A 49 13.49 -6.77 -7.36
N ALA A 50 12.18 -6.57 -7.55
CA ALA A 50 11.43 -5.51 -6.87
C ALA A 50 11.13 -5.92 -5.42
N LEU A 51 10.77 -7.19 -5.21
CA LEU A 51 10.56 -7.77 -3.89
C LEU A 51 11.82 -7.63 -3.03
N GLN A 52 12.98 -8.06 -3.53
CA GLN A 52 14.26 -7.96 -2.82
C GLN A 52 14.62 -6.52 -2.43
N GLN A 53 14.34 -5.54 -3.29
CA GLN A 53 14.57 -4.12 -2.97
C GLN A 53 13.66 -3.62 -1.85
N LEU A 54 12.39 -4.05 -1.82
CA LEU A 54 11.44 -3.69 -0.78
C LEU A 54 11.73 -4.41 0.54
N GLU A 55 12.16 -5.68 0.48
CA GLU A 55 12.62 -6.42 1.65
C GLU A 55 13.87 -5.78 2.25
N ALA A 56 14.84 -5.37 1.42
CA ALA A 56 16.01 -4.62 1.88
C ALA A 56 15.66 -3.26 2.50
N ARG A 57 14.54 -2.65 2.07
CA ARG A 57 13.99 -1.44 2.68
C ARG A 57 13.34 -1.69 4.04
N GLY A 58 12.93 -2.92 4.32
CA GLY A 58 12.40 -3.35 5.61
C GLY A 58 10.89 -3.20 5.76
N GLU A 59 10.47 -2.83 6.97
CA GLU A 59 9.09 -2.96 7.42
C GLU A 59 8.47 -1.60 7.75
N LEU A 60 7.15 -1.49 7.62
CA LEU A 60 6.36 -0.45 8.27
C LEU A 60 6.23 -0.80 9.74
N THR A 61 6.62 0.10 10.61
CA THR A 61 6.38 0.00 12.05
C THR A 61 5.07 0.70 12.38
N PHE A 62 4.18 0.02 13.08
CA PHE A 62 2.90 0.51 13.55
C PHE A 62 2.99 0.84 15.03
N GLU A 63 2.51 2.01 15.40
CA GLU A 63 2.45 2.49 16.78
C GLU A 63 1.03 2.95 17.10
N GLN A 64 0.51 2.50 18.23
CA GLN A 64 -0.77 2.93 18.75
C GLN A 64 -0.57 4.07 19.76
N GLN A 65 -1.15 5.23 19.49
CA GLN A 65 -1.11 6.38 20.38
C GLN A 65 -2.50 6.99 20.50
N ALA A 66 -3.01 7.10 21.73
CA ALA A 66 -4.31 7.72 22.03
C ALA A 66 -5.48 7.21 21.16
N GLY A 67 -5.52 5.89 20.90
CA GLY A 67 -6.56 5.26 20.09
C GLY A 67 -6.40 5.45 18.57
N VAL A 68 -5.33 6.10 18.11
CA VAL A 68 -4.97 6.23 16.71
C VAL A 68 -3.80 5.29 16.41
N SER A 69 -3.93 4.48 15.36
CA SER A 69 -2.81 3.70 14.83
C SER A 69 -2.09 4.50 13.76
N SER A 70 -0.79 4.70 13.93
CA SER A 70 0.07 5.37 12.96
C SER A 70 1.13 4.41 12.46
N PHE A 71 1.61 4.61 11.25
CA PHE A 71 2.69 3.79 10.69
C PHE A 71 3.83 4.63 10.14
N MET A 72 5.03 4.07 10.13
CA MET A 72 6.23 4.70 9.57
C MET A 72 7.22 3.68 9.02
N ASN A 73 7.91 4.04 7.93
CA ASN A 73 9.14 3.40 7.48
C ASN A 73 10.14 4.49 7.04
N LEU A 74 11.38 4.39 7.49
CA LEU A 74 12.49 5.29 7.15
C LEU A 74 13.58 4.52 6.39
N GLY A 75 14.22 5.18 5.43
CA GLY A 75 15.33 4.60 4.69
C GLY A 75 15.73 5.44 3.47
N PRO A 76 16.68 4.98 2.65
CA PRO A 76 17.13 5.72 1.47
C PRO A 76 16.03 5.77 0.42
N ARG A 77 15.82 6.95 -0.20
CA ARG A 77 14.94 7.08 -1.35
C ARG A 77 15.35 6.08 -2.43
N MET A 78 14.37 5.35 -2.97
CA MET A 78 14.62 4.38 -4.04
C MET A 78 13.55 4.46 -5.13
N THR A 79 13.94 4.04 -6.33
CA THR A 79 13.03 3.94 -7.48
C THR A 79 13.11 2.54 -8.03
N ILE A 80 11.98 1.84 -7.97
CA ILE A 80 11.84 0.46 -8.42
C ILE A 80 11.13 0.46 -9.77
N ARG A 81 11.79 -0.06 -10.80
CA ARG A 81 11.19 -0.15 -12.14
C ARG A 81 10.20 -1.31 -12.21
N LEU A 82 8.91 -1.00 -12.33
CA LEU A 82 7.86 -1.98 -12.59
C LEU A 82 7.51 -2.00 -14.09
N LYS A 83 6.70 -2.98 -14.53
CA LYS A 83 6.40 -3.18 -15.96
C LYS A 83 5.74 -1.95 -16.60
N SER A 84 4.84 -1.29 -15.88
CA SER A 84 3.98 -0.23 -16.40
C SER A 84 4.35 1.18 -15.91
N PHE A 85 5.09 1.28 -14.79
CA PHE A 85 5.50 2.54 -14.16
C PHE A 85 6.71 2.30 -13.26
N ASN A 86 7.33 3.37 -12.77
CA ASN A 86 8.32 3.33 -11.70
C ASN A 86 7.65 3.59 -10.36
N LEU A 87 7.85 2.70 -9.39
CA LEU A 87 7.48 2.94 -8.01
C LEU A 87 8.58 3.75 -7.33
N VAL A 88 8.25 4.96 -6.91
CA VAL A 88 9.11 5.82 -6.12
C VAL A 88 8.79 5.61 -4.65
N VAL A 89 9.78 5.16 -3.90
CA VAL A 89 9.71 5.00 -2.44
C VAL A 89 10.47 6.19 -1.83
N PRO A 90 9.79 7.08 -1.08
CA PRO A 90 10.43 8.26 -0.48
C PRO A 90 11.38 7.85 0.66
N GLU A 91 12.11 8.82 1.21
CA GLU A 91 12.96 8.57 2.38
C GLU A 91 12.14 8.18 3.61
N ARG A 92 10.95 8.78 3.73
CA ARG A 92 10.00 8.53 4.80
C ARG A 92 8.65 8.18 4.22
N ILE A 93 8.10 7.05 4.64
CA ILE A 93 6.71 6.68 4.43
C ILE A 93 6.02 6.81 5.79
N SER A 94 4.91 7.53 5.87
CA SER A 94 4.10 7.54 7.08
C SER A 94 2.64 7.84 6.84
N GLY A 95 1.82 7.53 7.85
CA GLY A 95 0.39 7.68 7.74
C GLY A 95 -0.36 7.23 8.98
N GLN A 96 -1.66 7.10 8.82
CA GLN A 96 -2.58 6.54 9.80
C GLN A 96 -3.20 5.26 9.25
N ALA A 97 -3.43 4.31 10.14
CA ALA A 97 -4.11 3.08 9.84
C ALA A 97 -5.39 2.96 10.66
N ALA A 98 -6.41 2.37 10.06
CA ALA A 98 -7.68 2.11 10.72
C ALA A 98 -8.22 0.74 10.32
N LEU A 99 -8.98 0.14 11.22
CA LEU A 99 -9.82 -0.99 10.89
C LEU A 99 -11.10 -0.46 10.24
N VAL A 100 -11.51 -1.08 9.15
CA VAL A 100 -12.79 -0.81 8.48
C VAL A 100 -13.61 -2.10 8.46
N ASN A 101 -14.87 -2.03 8.01
CA ASN A 101 -15.77 -3.18 8.00
C ASN A 101 -15.16 -4.38 7.25
N GLY A 102 -14.67 -5.36 8.01
CA GLY A 102 -14.03 -6.56 7.48
C GLY A 102 -12.62 -6.38 6.93
N GLY A 103 -11.99 -5.22 7.08
CA GLY A 103 -10.73 -4.92 6.41
C GLY A 103 -9.87 -3.86 7.10
N VAL A 104 -8.93 -3.31 6.35
CA VAL A 104 -7.97 -2.31 6.83
C VAL A 104 -7.86 -1.14 5.85
N GLU A 105 -7.65 0.05 6.39
CA GLU A 105 -7.39 1.27 5.62
C GLU A 105 -6.05 1.86 6.05
N LEU A 106 -5.20 2.18 5.07
CA LEU A 106 -3.95 2.92 5.24
C LEU A 106 -4.07 4.26 4.54
N ARG A 107 -3.99 5.36 5.29
CA ARG A 107 -3.99 6.74 4.77
C ARG A 107 -2.60 7.33 4.90
N PHE A 108 -2.03 7.75 3.79
CA PHE A 108 -0.65 8.24 3.74
C PHE A 108 -0.58 9.76 3.88
N ARG A 109 0.49 10.26 4.49
CA ARG A 109 0.77 11.70 4.50
C ARG A 109 1.24 12.15 3.12
N LYS A 110 0.75 13.30 2.67
CA LYS A 110 0.92 13.84 1.30
C LYS A 110 2.36 13.81 0.77
N ASN A 111 3.35 14.13 1.61
CA ASN A 111 4.77 14.21 1.23
C ASN A 111 5.60 13.00 1.72
N GLU A 112 4.98 12.03 2.38
CA GLU A 112 5.64 10.86 2.98
C GLU A 112 4.95 9.59 2.48
N THR A 113 4.83 9.47 1.16
CA THR A 113 4.07 8.40 0.51
C THR A 113 4.74 7.92 -0.77
N PHE A 114 4.36 6.71 -1.20
CA PHE A 114 4.76 6.15 -2.49
C PHE A 114 4.26 7.03 -3.63
N SER A 115 4.98 7.03 -4.75
CA SER A 115 4.47 7.59 -5.99
C SER A 115 4.66 6.63 -7.16
N ALA A 116 3.64 6.51 -8.01
CA ALA A 116 3.77 5.86 -9.30
C ALA A 116 4.15 6.93 -10.33
N SER A 117 5.31 6.79 -10.97
CA SER A 117 5.77 7.72 -11.99
C SER A 117 5.92 7.04 -13.35
N LYS A 118 5.44 7.70 -14.39
CA LYS A 118 5.57 7.28 -15.79
C LYS A 118 5.72 8.52 -16.66
N PHE A 119 6.86 8.66 -17.34
CA PHE A 119 7.22 9.86 -18.10
C PHE A 119 7.08 11.14 -17.26
N LEU A 120 6.24 12.10 -17.68
CA LEU A 120 6.02 13.39 -17.02
C LEU A 120 4.97 13.34 -15.91
N LEU A 121 4.32 12.20 -15.71
CA LEU A 121 3.27 12.04 -14.70
C LEU A 121 3.82 11.31 -13.49
N SER A 122 3.63 11.91 -12.31
CA SER A 122 3.88 11.28 -11.02
C SER A 122 2.65 11.45 -10.15
N VAL A 123 2.05 10.34 -9.72
CA VAL A 123 0.90 10.36 -8.82
C VAL A 123 1.29 9.76 -7.49
N ALA A 124 1.02 10.50 -6.42
CA ALA A 124 1.30 10.07 -5.05
C ALA A 124 0.13 9.25 -4.51
N LEU A 125 0.43 8.16 -3.84
CA LEU A 125 -0.58 7.34 -3.17
C LEU A 125 -1.16 8.11 -1.99
N GLU A 126 -2.48 8.14 -1.88
CA GLU A 126 -3.19 8.81 -0.79
C GLU A 126 -3.75 7.81 0.20
N ARG A 127 -4.38 6.74 -0.32
CA ARG A 127 -5.04 5.74 0.51
C ARG A 127 -5.03 4.36 -0.14
N ILE A 128 -4.92 3.33 0.68
CA ILE A 128 -5.28 1.96 0.31
C ILE A 128 -6.34 1.47 1.30
N GLU A 129 -7.47 0.99 0.79
CA GLU A 129 -8.46 0.22 1.54
C GLU A 129 -8.42 -1.22 1.03
N VAL A 130 -8.32 -2.17 1.94
CA VAL A 130 -8.27 -3.60 1.62
C VAL A 130 -9.34 -4.33 2.41
N THR A 131 -10.17 -5.08 1.70
CA THR A 131 -11.22 -5.95 2.26
C THR A 131 -11.17 -7.31 1.57
N PRO A 132 -11.84 -8.35 2.10
CA PRO A 132 -11.93 -9.66 1.45
C PRO A 132 -12.56 -9.61 0.06
N GLU A 133 -13.37 -8.59 -0.23
CA GLU A 133 -14.10 -8.45 -1.49
C GLU A 133 -13.36 -7.59 -2.51
N ARG A 134 -12.53 -6.64 -2.06
CA ARG A 134 -11.93 -5.63 -2.92
C ARG A 134 -10.71 -4.93 -2.34
N ILE A 135 -9.93 -4.36 -3.24
CA ILE A 135 -8.87 -3.38 -2.96
C ILE A 135 -9.28 -2.06 -3.59
N ILE A 136 -9.19 -0.95 -2.84
CA ILE A 136 -9.34 0.40 -3.37
C ILE A 136 -8.00 1.11 -3.18
N VAL A 137 -7.44 1.63 -4.27
CA VAL A 137 -6.21 2.40 -4.28
C VAL A 137 -6.56 3.81 -4.74
N ASN A 138 -6.43 4.79 -3.86
CA ASN A 138 -6.64 6.20 -4.18
C ASN A 138 -5.30 6.91 -4.32
N VAL A 139 -5.18 7.73 -5.36
CA VAL A 139 -4.02 8.58 -5.59
C VAL A 139 -4.42 10.05 -5.51
N GLN A 140 -3.45 10.91 -5.20
CA GLN A 140 -3.69 12.34 -5.11
C GLN A 140 -4.30 12.88 -6.42
N GLY A 141 -5.39 13.61 -6.26
CA GLY A 141 -6.15 14.20 -7.36
C GLY A 141 -7.13 13.23 -8.05
N GLY A 142 -7.25 11.98 -7.60
CA GLY A 142 -8.27 11.01 -8.04
C GLY A 142 -8.17 10.59 -9.52
N LEU A 143 -7.10 10.98 -10.21
CA LEU A 143 -6.95 10.79 -11.66
C LEU A 143 -6.76 9.32 -12.06
N LEU A 144 -6.18 8.51 -11.17
CA LEU A 144 -5.83 7.11 -11.42
C LEU A 144 -6.28 6.20 -10.27
N ASP A 145 -7.39 6.54 -9.63
CA ASP A 145 -7.99 5.70 -8.60
C ASP A 145 -8.36 4.33 -9.19
N GLN A 146 -8.03 3.28 -8.45
CA GLN A 146 -8.28 1.89 -8.86
C GLN A 146 -9.19 1.20 -7.86
N ARG A 147 -10.06 0.37 -8.40
CA ARG A 147 -10.87 -0.61 -7.67
C ARG A 147 -10.55 -1.98 -8.24
N ILE A 148 -10.12 -2.89 -7.39
CA ILE A 148 -9.84 -4.28 -7.77
C ILE A 148 -10.83 -5.15 -7.01
N GLU A 149 -11.69 -5.84 -7.74
CA GLU A 149 -12.67 -6.78 -7.20
C GLU A 149 -12.03 -8.16 -7.09
N LEU A 150 -12.22 -8.81 -5.95
CA LEU A 150 -11.68 -10.14 -5.63
C LEU A 150 -12.73 -11.25 -5.85
N VAL A 151 -13.93 -10.88 -6.30
CA VAL A 151 -15.09 -11.76 -6.57
C VAL A 151 -15.64 -11.57 -7.99
#